data_AF-A7H998-F1
#
_entry.id   AF-A7H998-F1
#
_cell.length_a   1.000
_cell.length_b   1.000
_cell.length_c   1.000
_cell.angle_alpha   90.00
_cell.angle_beta   90.00
_cell.angle_gamma   90.00
#
_symmetry.space_group_name_H-M   'P 1'
#
loop_
_entity.id
_entity.type
_entity.pdbx_description
1 polymer ?
#
loop_
_entity_poly.entity_id
_entity_poly.type
_entity_poly.pdbx_seq_one_letter_code
_entity_poly.pdbx_strand_id
1 'polypeptide(L)'
;MRRQARAVPSASDGGCAGRFFLAGAREEHRRRASPGGEYRSTMPIKLIDSTQYHLWADALHARQLARTTKDEWDRGAYVRWAVNTAWTAFENYATDLLSAQGLGMRFKKRFDDALAANRLPKVNWGSGVWQRALAVYQLRKDFTHVAAITNSAVLRPPIADAEKAIETMREAVKALAAHAGAASPPWVEDDGAAGFGSRTGDYAIGVLTMAGADPEHPETVRITYVWEGKEYVDLYAPPGTAWEPLLDRLQGALNVPATAIRAYRGQTLLSERLLNARRSE
;
A
#
# COMPACT_ATOMS: atom_id res chain seq x y z
N MET A 1 -29.53 -16.74 48.94
CA MET A 1 -29.25 -15.34 48.55
C MET A 1 -30.26 -14.90 47.50
N ARG A 2 -31.19 -14.02 47.86
CA ARG A 2 -32.20 -13.42 46.98
C ARG A 2 -31.72 -12.05 46.49
N ARG A 3 -31.77 -11.78 45.18
CA ARG A 3 -31.80 -10.45 44.55
C ARG A 3 -32.57 -10.60 43.23
N GLN A 4 -33.88 -10.37 43.20
CA GLN A 4 -34.57 -9.11 42.86
C GLN A 4 -34.19 -8.51 41.50
N ALA A 5 -35.09 -8.71 40.55
CA ALA A 5 -35.17 -8.03 39.26
C ALA A 5 -35.63 -6.57 39.46
N ARG A 6 -35.07 -5.63 38.68
CA ARG A 6 -35.57 -4.26 38.56
C ARG A 6 -36.17 -4.05 37.18
N ALA A 7 -37.35 -3.44 37.19
CA ALA A 7 -38.17 -3.06 36.06
C ALA A 7 -37.64 -1.81 35.36
N VAL A 8 -37.98 -1.71 34.07
CA VAL A 8 -37.82 -0.57 33.17
C VAL A 8 -39.10 0.27 33.22
N PRO A 9 -39.04 1.61 33.20
CA PRO A 9 -40.18 2.44 32.83
C PRO A 9 -40.07 2.96 31.39
N SER A 10 -41.21 2.89 30.70
CA SER A 10 -41.50 3.54 29.41
C SER A 10 -41.94 5.00 29.58
N ALA A 11 -41.58 5.86 28.63
CA ALA A 11 -42.23 7.14 28.32
C ALA A 11 -42.03 7.36 26.80
N SER A 12 -43.04 7.29 25.92
CA SER A 12 -44.18 8.18 25.65
C SER A 12 -43.81 9.52 24.99
N ASP A 13 -44.11 9.58 23.68
CA ASP A 13 -44.76 10.65 22.90
C ASP A 13 -44.30 12.12 22.90
N GLY A 14 -44.29 12.66 21.66
CA GLY A 14 -44.22 14.07 21.29
C GLY A 14 -43.06 14.35 20.31
N GLY A 15 -43.22 14.55 19.00
CA GLY A 15 -44.27 15.26 18.27
C GLY A 15 -43.80 16.69 17.96
N CYS A 16 -43.29 16.97 16.75
CA CYS A 16 -43.71 18.13 15.94
C CYS A 16 -42.96 18.18 14.59
N ALA A 17 -43.73 18.28 13.51
CA ALA A 17 -43.26 18.47 12.15
C ALA A 17 -42.95 19.95 11.89
N GLY A 18 -41.83 20.22 11.20
CA GLY A 18 -41.48 21.54 10.68
C GLY A 18 -41.02 21.43 9.23
N ARG A 19 -41.97 21.44 8.29
CA ARG A 19 -41.71 21.67 6.86
C ARG A 19 -41.51 23.17 6.65
N PHE A 20 -40.33 23.58 6.19
CA PHE A 20 -40.14 24.88 5.55
C PHE A 20 -39.77 24.66 4.09
N PHE A 21 -40.73 24.97 3.22
CA PHE A 21 -40.54 25.34 1.83
C PHE A 21 -40.00 26.77 1.80
N LEU A 22 -38.95 27.03 1.02
CA LEU A 22 -38.77 28.30 0.31
C LEU A 22 -37.92 28.02 -0.94
N ALA A 23 -38.59 28.11 -2.07
CA ALA A 23 -37.99 28.18 -3.40
C ALA A 23 -37.74 29.65 -3.77
N GLY A 24 -36.69 29.90 -4.56
CA GLY A 24 -36.69 30.98 -5.55
C GLY A 24 -35.75 32.17 -5.32
N ALA A 25 -34.61 32.17 -6.03
CA ALA A 25 -33.96 33.31 -6.72
C ALA A 25 -32.72 32.72 -7.46
N ARG A 26 -32.65 32.60 -8.80
CA ARG A 26 -32.30 33.64 -9.80
C ARG A 26 -31.22 34.60 -9.28
N GLU A 27 -30.10 34.90 -9.92
CA GLU A 27 -29.67 34.82 -11.32
C GLU A 27 -28.14 35.04 -11.36
N GLU A 28 -27.49 34.52 -12.39
CA GLU A 28 -26.24 34.97 -13.03
C GLU A 28 -25.15 35.70 -12.22
N HIS A 29 -24.03 35.00 -12.00
CA HIS A 29 -22.71 35.60 -12.20
C HIS A 29 -21.84 34.66 -13.04
N ARG A 30 -21.87 34.90 -14.35
CA ARG A 30 -21.01 34.27 -15.35
C ARG A 30 -19.71 35.06 -15.43
N ARG A 31 -18.62 34.34 -15.69
CA ARG A 31 -17.28 34.78 -16.18
C ARG A 31 -16.18 34.94 -15.12
N ARG A 32 -15.45 33.84 -14.91
CA ARG A 32 -14.03 33.67 -15.32
C ARG A 32 -13.58 32.26 -14.95
N ALA A 33 -13.81 31.31 -15.85
CA ALA A 33 -13.15 30.01 -15.79
C ALA A 33 -11.86 30.11 -16.61
N SER A 34 -10.72 30.14 -15.92
CA SER A 34 -9.42 29.88 -16.53
C SER A 34 -9.35 28.40 -16.91
N PRO A 35 -8.85 28.03 -18.10
CA PRO A 35 -8.64 26.64 -18.47
C PRO A 35 -7.30 26.16 -17.90
N GLY A 36 -7.27 24.94 -17.35
CA GLY A 36 -6.02 24.24 -17.05
C GLY A 36 -5.65 24.13 -15.57
N GLY A 37 -6.57 23.63 -14.74
CA GLY A 37 -6.17 22.96 -13.50
C GLY A 37 -6.05 21.47 -13.80
N GLU A 38 -4.83 20.96 -13.91
CA GLU A 38 -4.58 19.52 -13.89
C GLU A 38 -5.33 18.90 -12.72
N TYR A 39 -6.17 17.92 -13.01
CA TYR A 39 -6.76 17.07 -11.98
C TYR A 39 -5.60 16.41 -11.22
N ARG A 40 -5.23 16.97 -10.06
CA ARG A 40 -4.58 16.20 -9.01
C ARG A 40 -5.54 15.05 -8.72
N SER A 41 -5.28 13.90 -9.34
CA SER A 41 -5.88 12.64 -8.94
C SER A 41 -5.53 12.45 -7.47
N THR A 42 -6.44 12.86 -6.60
CA THR A 42 -6.35 12.57 -5.18
C THR A 42 -6.45 11.07 -5.10
N MET A 43 -5.31 10.39 -4.97
CA MET A 43 -5.28 8.96 -4.69
C MET A 43 -6.21 8.76 -3.49
N PRO A 44 -7.31 7.99 -3.64
CA PRO A 44 -8.26 7.81 -2.56
C PRO A 44 -7.49 7.24 -1.36
N ILE A 45 -7.61 7.90 -0.21
CA ILE A 45 -6.99 7.44 1.02
C ILE A 45 -7.57 6.06 1.32
N LYS A 46 -6.72 5.03 1.27
CA LYS A 46 -7.11 3.67 1.65
C LYS A 46 -7.30 3.65 3.16
N LEU A 47 -8.54 3.52 3.62
CA LEU A 47 -8.84 3.31 5.03
C LEU A 47 -8.73 1.82 5.34
N ILE A 48 -7.77 1.45 6.19
CA ILE A 48 -7.68 0.08 6.71
C ILE A 48 -8.55 0.01 7.95
N ASP A 49 -9.67 -0.70 7.85
CA ASP A 49 -10.75 -0.72 8.83
C ASP A 49 -10.91 -2.06 9.56
N SER A 50 -10.11 -3.06 9.20
CA SER A 50 -10.18 -4.40 9.80
C SER A 50 -8.81 -5.07 9.88
N THR A 51 -8.65 -5.98 10.85
CA THR A 51 -7.43 -6.79 11.01
C THR A 51 -7.18 -7.66 9.77
N GLN A 52 -8.23 -8.16 9.14
CA GLN A 52 -8.14 -8.94 7.90
C GLN A 52 -7.58 -8.10 6.76
N TYR A 53 -8.02 -6.85 6.62
CA TYR A 53 -7.48 -5.97 5.60
C TYR A 53 -6.03 -5.60 5.89
N HIS A 54 -5.65 -5.35 7.15
CA HIS A 54 -4.23 -5.16 7.51
C HIS A 54 -3.36 -6.34 7.05
N LEU A 55 -3.75 -7.57 7.38
CA LEU A 55 -3.02 -8.77 6.97
C LEU A 55 -3.02 -8.97 5.45
N TRP A 56 -4.13 -8.62 4.78
CA TRP A 56 -4.19 -8.66 3.32
C TRP A 56 -3.19 -7.67 2.70
N ALA A 57 -3.16 -6.43 3.18
CA ALA A 57 -2.23 -5.41 2.72
C ALA A 57 -0.77 -5.81 2.96
N ASP A 58 -0.46 -6.41 4.12
CA ASP A 58 0.87 -6.97 4.42
C ASP A 58 1.27 -8.07 3.44
N ALA A 59 0.33 -8.95 3.05
CA ALA A 59 0.59 -9.97 2.04
C ALA A 59 0.90 -9.37 0.66
N LEU A 60 0.15 -8.34 0.25
CA LEU A 60 0.39 -7.62 -1.01
C LEU A 60 1.74 -6.89 -0.98
N HIS A 61 2.11 -6.30 0.17
CA HIS A 61 3.38 -5.64 0.36
C HIS A 61 4.55 -6.62 0.24
N ALA A 62 4.47 -7.76 0.95
CA ALA A 62 5.47 -8.82 0.86
C ALA A 62 5.63 -9.34 -0.58
N ARG A 63 4.52 -9.56 -1.31
CA ARG A 63 4.57 -9.93 -2.74
C ARG A 63 5.31 -8.87 -3.56
N GLN A 64 5.07 -7.59 -3.32
CA GLN A 64 5.74 -6.52 -4.05
C GLN A 64 7.25 -6.49 -3.76
N LEU A 65 7.64 -6.62 -2.49
CA LEU A 65 9.06 -6.72 -2.11
C LEU A 65 9.74 -7.91 -2.79
N ALA A 66 9.06 -9.06 -2.87
CA ALA A 66 9.56 -10.25 -3.57
C ALA A 66 9.80 -9.98 -5.07
N ARG A 67 8.93 -9.19 -5.71
CA ARG A 67 9.08 -8.80 -7.13
C ARG A 67 10.24 -7.83 -7.35
N THR A 68 10.50 -6.91 -6.42
CA THR A 68 11.47 -5.83 -6.60
C THR A 68 12.87 -6.16 -6.10
N THR A 69 13.02 -7.08 -5.15
CA THR A 69 14.35 -7.40 -4.60
C THR A 69 15.20 -8.20 -5.59
N LYS A 70 16.47 -7.83 -5.67
CA LYS A 70 17.49 -8.56 -6.44
C LYS A 70 18.05 -9.74 -5.63
N ASP A 71 18.04 -9.64 -4.31
CA ASP A 71 18.56 -10.67 -3.41
C ASP A 71 17.63 -11.90 -3.36
N GLU A 72 18.18 -13.08 -3.63
CA GLU A 72 17.40 -14.33 -3.69
C GLU A 72 16.88 -14.79 -2.32
N TRP A 73 17.63 -14.48 -1.25
CA TRP A 73 17.27 -14.88 0.10
C TRP A 73 16.09 -14.05 0.59
N ASP A 74 16.16 -12.73 0.44
CA ASP A 74 15.09 -11.79 0.73
C ASP A 74 13.85 -12.13 -0.10
N ARG A 75 14.02 -12.42 -1.40
CA ARG A 75 12.91 -12.85 -2.26
C ARG A 75 12.18 -14.06 -1.67
N GLY A 76 12.93 -15.10 -1.30
CA GLY A 76 12.36 -16.29 -0.69
C GLY A 76 11.64 -15.99 0.62
N ALA A 77 12.23 -15.15 1.48
CA ALA A 77 11.62 -14.71 2.73
C ALA A 77 10.30 -13.96 2.51
N TYR A 78 10.28 -13.03 1.56
CA TYR A 78 9.10 -12.26 1.21
C TYR A 78 7.99 -13.11 0.58
N VAL A 79 8.32 -14.12 -0.23
CA VAL A 79 7.33 -15.08 -0.74
C VAL A 79 6.70 -15.88 0.40
N ARG A 80 7.50 -16.43 1.33
CA ARG A 80 6.97 -17.14 2.50
C ARG A 80 6.09 -16.23 3.36
N TRP A 81 6.52 -14.98 3.55
CA TRP A 81 5.74 -13.98 4.28
C TRP A 81 4.40 -13.72 3.59
N ALA A 82 4.38 -13.46 2.28
CA ALA A 82 3.14 -13.23 1.52
C ALA A 82 2.16 -14.41 1.65
N VAL A 83 2.64 -15.65 1.48
CA VAL A 83 1.82 -16.87 1.59
C VAL A 83 1.23 -17.03 2.99
N ASN A 84 2.06 -16.86 4.04
CA ASN A 84 1.61 -16.99 5.42
C ASN A 84 0.56 -15.95 5.77
N THR A 85 0.79 -14.69 5.41
CA THR A 85 -0.10 -13.58 5.78
C THR A 85 -1.40 -13.61 4.98
N ALA A 86 -1.36 -13.96 3.69
CA ALA A 86 -2.57 -14.16 2.88
C ALA A 86 -3.46 -15.26 3.45
N TRP A 87 -2.86 -16.38 3.88
CA TRP A 87 -3.59 -17.45 4.57
C TRP A 87 -4.20 -16.94 5.88
N THR A 88 -3.44 -16.23 6.72
CA THR A 88 -3.94 -15.70 7.99
C THR A 88 -5.07 -14.70 7.79
N ALA A 89 -5.03 -13.86 6.76
CA ALA A 89 -6.13 -12.97 6.41
C ALA A 89 -7.43 -13.74 6.10
N PHE A 90 -7.34 -14.81 5.28
CA PHE A 90 -8.46 -15.70 5.00
C PHE A 90 -8.95 -16.44 6.26
N GLU A 91 -8.05 -16.97 7.08
CA GLU A 91 -8.40 -17.67 8.32
C GLU A 91 -9.14 -16.75 9.30
N ASN A 92 -8.69 -15.51 9.45
CA ASN A 92 -9.34 -14.51 10.29
C ASN A 92 -10.70 -14.08 9.72
N TYR A 93 -10.83 -13.96 8.40
CA TYR A 93 -12.13 -13.68 7.78
C TYR A 93 -13.11 -14.84 8.01
N ALA A 94 -12.67 -16.09 7.85
CA ALA A 94 -13.49 -17.27 8.11
C ALA A 94 -13.88 -17.40 9.60
N THR A 95 -12.96 -17.07 10.50
CA THR A 95 -13.20 -17.04 11.96
C THR A 95 -14.32 -16.06 12.29
N ASP A 96 -14.25 -14.83 11.77
CA ASP A 96 -15.26 -13.80 12.03
C ASP A 96 -16.61 -14.17 11.39
N LEU A 97 -16.60 -14.53 10.10
CA LEU A 97 -17.84 -14.81 9.36
C LEU A 97 -18.58 -16.03 9.92
N LEU A 98 -17.86 -17.09 10.30
CA LEU A 98 -18.46 -18.31 10.85
C LEU A 98 -18.59 -18.25 12.39
N SER A 99 -18.18 -17.15 13.03
CA SER A 99 -18.09 -17.04 14.50
C SER A 99 -17.37 -18.23 15.14
N ALA A 100 -16.33 -18.72 14.47
CA ALA A 100 -15.60 -19.93 14.84
C ALA A 100 -14.34 -19.58 15.64
N GLN A 101 -13.90 -20.45 16.53
CA GLN A 101 -12.64 -20.25 17.27
C GLN A 101 -11.59 -21.30 16.91
N GLY A 102 -10.36 -20.83 16.74
CA GLY A 102 -9.18 -21.68 16.60
C GLY A 102 -9.13 -22.47 15.28
N LEU A 103 -9.56 -21.89 14.16
CA LEU A 103 -9.52 -22.60 12.87
C LEU A 103 -8.10 -23.10 12.49
N GLY A 104 -7.02 -22.46 12.93
CA GLY A 104 -5.66 -22.80 12.50
C GLY A 104 -5.19 -24.25 12.75
N MET A 105 -5.70 -24.94 13.78
CA MET A 105 -5.38 -26.34 14.02
C MET A 105 -6.41 -27.27 13.38
N ARG A 106 -5.97 -28.25 12.59
CA ARG A 106 -6.87 -29.19 11.88
C ARG A 106 -7.93 -28.43 11.07
N PHE A 107 -7.48 -27.40 10.34
CA PHE A 107 -8.32 -26.42 9.66
C PHE A 107 -9.54 -27.02 8.96
N LYS A 108 -9.33 -27.99 8.06
CA LYS A 108 -10.42 -28.66 7.32
C LYS A 108 -11.55 -29.13 8.23
N LYS A 109 -11.21 -29.86 9.30
CA LYS A 109 -12.20 -30.40 10.25
C LYS A 109 -12.92 -29.26 10.97
N ARG A 110 -12.17 -28.31 11.53
CA ARG A 110 -12.76 -27.20 12.29
C ARG A 110 -13.61 -26.27 11.43
N PHE A 111 -13.23 -26.10 10.17
CA PHE A 111 -14.00 -25.36 9.17
C PHE A 111 -15.32 -26.06 8.85
N ASP A 112 -15.30 -27.38 8.59
CA ASP A 112 -16.53 -28.16 8.38
C ASP A 112 -17.44 -28.14 9.61
N ASP A 113 -16.86 -28.23 10.81
CA ASP A 113 -17.61 -28.13 12.08
C ASP A 113 -18.24 -26.73 12.24
N ALA A 114 -17.52 -25.67 11.86
CA ALA A 114 -18.02 -24.29 11.88
C ALA A 114 -19.14 -24.05 10.85
N LEU A 115 -19.02 -24.59 9.64
CA LEU A 115 -20.09 -24.56 8.64
C LEU A 115 -21.35 -25.24 9.18
N ALA A 116 -21.20 -26.43 9.77
CA ALA A 116 -22.31 -27.17 10.36
C ALA A 116 -22.98 -26.40 11.50
N ALA A 117 -22.21 -25.75 12.38
CA ALA A 117 -22.72 -24.90 13.45
C ALA A 117 -23.56 -23.71 12.92
N ASN A 118 -23.20 -23.18 11.76
CA ASN A 118 -23.94 -22.12 11.06
C ASN A 118 -25.01 -22.64 10.09
N ARG A 119 -25.28 -23.95 10.10
CA ARG A 119 -26.25 -24.62 9.20
C ARG A 119 -25.93 -24.42 7.71
N LEU A 120 -24.67 -24.23 7.38
CA LEU A 120 -24.19 -24.11 6.01
C LEU A 120 -23.82 -25.51 5.46
N PRO A 121 -24.03 -25.75 4.15
CA PRO A 121 -23.62 -27.02 3.55
C PRO A 121 -22.11 -27.18 3.59
N LYS A 122 -21.63 -28.43 3.58
CA LYS A 122 -20.18 -28.69 3.51
C LYS A 122 -19.62 -28.26 2.17
N VAL A 123 -18.39 -27.78 2.19
CA VAL A 123 -17.64 -27.46 0.97
C VAL A 123 -17.00 -28.70 0.36
N ASN A 124 -16.81 -28.70 -0.96
CA ASN A 124 -16.11 -29.79 -1.64
C ASN A 124 -14.60 -29.54 -1.66
N TRP A 125 -13.90 -30.09 -0.67
CA TRP A 125 -12.44 -30.01 -0.55
C TRP A 125 -11.65 -30.72 -1.67
N GLY A 126 -12.30 -31.57 -2.47
CA GLY A 126 -11.64 -32.35 -3.53
C GLY A 126 -11.54 -31.62 -4.88
N SER A 127 -12.16 -30.45 -5.03
CA SER A 127 -12.14 -29.71 -6.30
C SER A 127 -12.24 -28.19 -6.10
N GLY A 128 -12.01 -27.45 -7.19
CA GLY A 128 -12.26 -26.01 -7.25
C GLY A 128 -11.40 -25.18 -6.29
N VAL A 129 -11.97 -24.09 -5.79
CA VAL A 129 -11.27 -23.13 -4.91
C VAL A 129 -10.82 -23.76 -3.59
N TRP A 130 -11.60 -24.69 -3.04
CA TRP A 130 -11.29 -25.34 -1.76
C TRP A 130 -10.11 -26.30 -1.85
N GLN A 131 -9.96 -27.01 -2.98
CA GLN A 131 -8.77 -27.80 -3.25
C GLN A 131 -7.52 -26.92 -3.37
N ARG A 132 -7.63 -25.78 -4.07
CA ARG A 132 -6.53 -24.82 -4.19
C ARG A 132 -6.18 -24.19 -2.84
N ALA A 133 -7.16 -23.85 -2.03
CA ALA A 133 -6.94 -23.33 -0.68
C ALA A 133 -6.21 -24.35 0.21
N LEU A 134 -6.53 -25.65 0.10
CA LEU A 134 -5.77 -26.70 0.79
C LEU A 134 -4.33 -26.82 0.30
N ALA A 135 -4.07 -26.58 -1.00
CA ALA A 135 -2.70 -26.54 -1.51
C ALA A 135 -1.90 -25.37 -0.89
N VAL A 136 -2.51 -24.19 -0.74
CA VAL A 136 -1.90 -23.05 -0.04
C VAL A 136 -1.67 -23.36 1.45
N TYR A 137 -2.63 -24.01 2.11
CA TYR A 137 -2.47 -24.45 3.50
C TYR A 137 -1.27 -25.40 3.66
N GLN A 138 -1.11 -26.36 2.75
CA GLN A 138 0.01 -27.29 2.77
C GLN A 138 1.33 -26.56 2.52
N LEU A 139 1.39 -25.66 1.53
CA LEU A 139 2.56 -24.83 1.26
C LEU A 139 2.99 -24.00 2.48
N ARG A 140 2.02 -23.36 3.16
CA ARG A 140 2.26 -22.66 4.44
C ARG A 140 2.86 -23.58 5.50
N LYS A 141 2.33 -24.81 5.63
CA LYS A 141 2.87 -25.78 6.60
C LYS A 141 4.31 -26.16 6.27
N ASP A 142 4.63 -26.32 5.00
CA ASP A 142 5.98 -26.64 4.56
C ASP A 142 6.98 -25.51 4.92
N PHE A 143 6.51 -24.25 4.94
CA PHE A 143 7.30 -23.09 5.39
C PHE A 143 7.40 -22.92 6.90
N THR A 144 6.41 -23.37 7.67
CA THR A 144 6.27 -23.07 9.11
C THR A 144 6.60 -24.24 10.02
N HIS A 145 6.50 -25.48 9.52
CA HIS A 145 6.50 -26.69 10.35
C HIS A 145 7.22 -27.86 9.68
N VAL A 146 8.51 -27.78 9.35
CA VAL A 146 9.36 -28.98 9.17
C VAL A 146 10.80 -28.73 9.64
N ALA A 147 11.32 -29.72 10.34
CA ALA A 147 12.67 -29.83 10.90
C ALA A 147 13.78 -29.70 9.85
N ALA A 148 14.91 -29.09 10.24
CA ALA A 148 16.19 -29.02 9.50
C ALA A 148 16.03 -29.00 7.97
N ILE A 149 15.34 -27.97 7.45
CA ILE A 149 15.13 -27.82 6.00
C ILE A 149 16.48 -27.49 5.35
N THR A 150 17.19 -28.50 4.87
CA THR A 150 18.34 -28.38 3.95
C THR A 150 17.92 -28.25 2.49
N ASN A 151 16.62 -28.26 2.19
CA ASN A 151 16.12 -28.09 0.83
C ASN A 151 16.03 -26.60 0.45
N SER A 152 17.00 -26.14 -0.33
CA SER A 152 17.09 -24.74 -0.77
C SER A 152 15.89 -24.27 -1.61
N ALA A 153 15.10 -25.17 -2.21
CA ALA A 153 13.89 -24.81 -2.96
C ALA A 153 12.75 -24.34 -2.04
N VAL A 154 12.67 -24.88 -0.82
CA VAL A 154 11.68 -24.45 0.19
C VAL A 154 12.10 -23.13 0.84
N LEU A 155 13.41 -22.88 0.92
CA LEU A 155 13.99 -21.62 1.41
C LEU A 155 14.00 -20.51 0.34
N ARG A 156 13.83 -20.85 -0.93
CA ARG A 156 13.78 -19.89 -2.05
C ARG A 156 12.61 -20.20 -2.98
N PRO A 157 11.37 -20.16 -2.47
CA PRO A 157 10.19 -20.40 -3.29
C PRO A 157 10.09 -19.31 -4.38
N PRO A 158 9.60 -19.66 -5.58
CA PRO A 158 9.42 -18.70 -6.67
C PRO A 158 8.35 -17.66 -6.34
N ILE A 159 8.45 -16.47 -6.95
CA ILE A 159 7.45 -15.38 -6.81
C ILE A 159 6.04 -15.86 -7.17
N ALA A 160 5.93 -16.78 -8.15
CA ALA A 160 4.66 -17.37 -8.58
C ALA A 160 3.86 -18.01 -7.43
N ASP A 161 4.54 -18.51 -6.38
CA ASP A 161 3.85 -19.08 -5.22
C ASP A 161 3.10 -18.02 -4.42
N ALA A 162 3.68 -16.82 -4.25
CA ALA A 162 3.01 -15.69 -3.61
C ALA A 162 1.83 -15.18 -4.45
N GLU A 163 2.02 -15.08 -5.77
CA GLU A 163 0.96 -14.64 -6.70
C GLU A 163 -0.24 -15.59 -6.65
N LYS A 164 0.03 -16.89 -6.80
CA LYS A 164 -0.99 -17.93 -6.75
C LYS A 164 -1.68 -18.01 -5.39
N ALA A 165 -0.95 -17.82 -4.29
CA ALA A 165 -1.53 -17.83 -2.95
C ALA A 165 -2.50 -16.64 -2.76
N ILE A 166 -2.11 -15.43 -3.15
CA ILE A 166 -2.96 -14.23 -3.07
C ILE A 166 -4.21 -14.41 -3.94
N GLU A 167 -4.07 -14.84 -5.19
CA GLU A 167 -5.21 -15.11 -6.06
C GLU A 167 -6.14 -16.17 -5.44
N THR A 168 -5.58 -17.27 -4.96
CA THR A 168 -6.37 -18.36 -4.37
C THR A 168 -7.10 -17.93 -3.10
N MET A 169 -6.45 -17.17 -2.22
CA MET A 169 -7.08 -16.67 -0.99
C MET A 169 -8.16 -15.63 -1.28
N ARG A 170 -7.97 -14.77 -2.30
CA ARG A 170 -8.99 -13.85 -2.78
C ARG A 170 -10.25 -14.59 -3.20
N GLU A 171 -10.10 -15.61 -4.02
CA GLU A 171 -11.21 -16.43 -4.49
C GLU A 171 -11.83 -17.24 -3.35
N ALA A 172 -11.04 -17.72 -2.38
CA ALA A 172 -11.55 -18.44 -1.21
C ALA A 172 -12.41 -17.55 -0.29
N VAL A 173 -11.99 -16.28 -0.07
CA VAL A 173 -12.78 -15.28 0.67
C VAL A 173 -14.11 -15.01 -0.05
N LYS A 174 -14.08 -14.77 -1.36
CA LYS A 174 -15.29 -14.57 -2.17
C LYS A 174 -16.23 -15.77 -2.13
N ALA A 175 -15.67 -16.97 -2.31
CA ALA A 175 -16.44 -18.21 -2.28
C ALA A 175 -17.08 -18.45 -0.91
N LEU A 176 -16.35 -18.17 0.19
CA LEU A 176 -16.89 -18.29 1.53
C LEU A 176 -18.01 -17.27 1.80
N ALA A 177 -17.80 -16.01 1.40
CA ALA A 177 -18.82 -14.97 1.51
C ALA A 177 -20.12 -15.39 0.80
N ALA A 178 -20.00 -15.80 -0.47
CA ALA A 178 -21.14 -16.29 -1.25
C ALA A 178 -21.80 -17.53 -0.63
N HIS A 179 -20.99 -18.48 -0.13
CA HIS A 179 -21.48 -19.70 0.52
C HIS A 179 -22.26 -19.41 1.80
N ALA A 180 -21.88 -18.37 2.53
CA ALA A 180 -22.58 -17.90 3.74
C ALA A 180 -23.72 -16.90 3.44
N GLY A 181 -23.95 -16.52 2.18
CA GLY A 181 -24.93 -15.48 1.81
C GLY A 181 -24.53 -14.06 2.24
N ALA A 182 -23.24 -13.81 2.48
CA ALA A 182 -22.70 -12.52 2.87
C ALA A 182 -22.11 -11.77 1.66
N ALA A 183 -22.06 -10.44 1.75
CA ALA A 183 -21.32 -9.62 0.79
C ALA A 183 -19.81 -9.90 0.91
N SER A 184 -19.13 -10.04 -0.23
CA SER A 184 -17.68 -10.15 -0.24
C SER A 184 -17.06 -8.84 0.25
N PRO A 185 -16.07 -8.89 1.16
CA PRO A 185 -15.47 -7.66 1.67
C PRO A 185 -14.70 -6.94 0.56
N PRO A 186 -14.85 -5.61 0.41
CA PRO A 186 -14.25 -4.86 -0.69
C PRO A 186 -12.71 -4.90 -0.67
N TRP A 187 -12.10 -5.04 0.51
CA TRP A 187 -10.65 -5.13 0.63
C TRP A 187 -10.03 -6.32 -0.09
N VAL A 188 -10.80 -7.40 -0.32
CA VAL A 188 -10.29 -8.57 -1.03
C VAL A 188 -9.96 -8.24 -2.49
N GLU A 189 -10.62 -7.22 -3.04
CA GLU A 189 -10.37 -6.75 -4.40
C GLU A 189 -9.15 -5.84 -4.49
N ASP A 190 -8.64 -5.33 -3.36
CA ASP A 190 -7.41 -4.58 -3.35
C ASP A 190 -6.27 -5.46 -3.85
N ASP A 191 -5.68 -5.09 -4.97
CA ASP A 191 -4.45 -5.67 -5.51
C ASP A 191 -3.31 -4.62 -5.55
N GLY A 192 -3.62 -3.40 -5.09
CA GLY A 192 -2.73 -2.28 -5.16
C GLY A 192 -1.67 -2.33 -4.08
N ALA A 193 -0.48 -2.79 -4.44
CA ALA A 193 0.77 -2.41 -3.76
C ALA A 193 1.35 -1.07 -4.29
N ALA A 194 0.58 -0.33 -5.10
CA ALA A 194 1.02 0.85 -5.84
C ALA A 194 1.59 2.00 -4.99
N GLY A 195 1.43 1.95 -3.66
CA GLY A 195 2.10 2.88 -2.73
C GLY A 195 3.52 2.47 -2.32
N PHE A 196 3.96 1.23 -2.58
CA PHE A 196 5.16 0.67 -1.96
C PHE A 196 6.23 0.14 -2.93
N GLY A 197 5.96 0.01 -4.24
CA GLY A 197 6.96 -0.66 -5.09
C GLY A 197 6.96 -0.39 -6.59
N SER A 198 6.41 0.72 -7.08
CA SER A 198 6.53 1.03 -8.51
C SER A 198 6.68 2.51 -8.82
N ARG A 199 7.47 3.21 -8.03
CA ARG A 199 8.12 4.43 -8.52
C ARG A 199 9.63 4.30 -8.39
N THR A 200 10.19 3.26 -9.02
CA THR A 200 11.55 3.38 -9.58
C THR A 200 11.48 4.52 -10.60
N GLY A 201 11.73 5.74 -10.15
CA GLY A 201 11.65 6.95 -10.98
C GLY A 201 10.98 8.17 -10.34
N ASP A 202 10.30 8.05 -9.20
CA ASP A 202 9.80 9.26 -8.52
C ASP A 202 10.86 9.83 -7.60
N TYR A 203 11.67 10.68 -8.18
CA TYR A 203 12.49 11.60 -7.43
C TYR A 203 11.62 12.78 -7.02
N ALA A 204 11.45 12.99 -5.72
CA ALA A 204 10.94 14.26 -5.23
C ALA A 204 12.03 15.31 -5.47
N ILE A 205 11.79 16.21 -6.44
CA ILE A 205 12.65 17.35 -6.69
C ILE A 205 12.29 18.43 -5.68
N GLY A 206 12.92 18.37 -4.51
CA GLY A 206 12.81 19.41 -3.50
C GLY A 206 13.79 20.54 -3.82
N VAL A 207 13.29 21.78 -3.89
CA VAL A 207 14.13 22.97 -3.97
C VAL A 207 14.33 23.51 -2.56
N LEU A 208 15.56 23.55 -2.06
CA LEU A 208 15.89 24.18 -0.79
C LEU A 208 16.13 25.68 -1.01
N THR A 209 15.39 26.53 -0.32
CA THR A 209 15.68 27.98 -0.28
C THR A 209 16.27 28.30 1.09
N MET A 210 17.55 28.66 1.14
CA MET A 210 18.21 29.06 2.39
C MET A 210 17.64 30.39 2.89
N ALA A 211 17.67 30.60 4.21
CA ALA A 211 17.23 31.86 4.81
C ALA A 211 18.02 33.04 4.21
N GLY A 212 17.29 34.09 3.78
CA GLY A 212 17.86 35.27 3.13
C GLY A 212 18.13 35.10 1.62
N ALA A 213 17.87 33.93 1.04
CA ALA A 213 17.91 33.75 -0.41
C ALA A 213 16.61 34.24 -1.04
N ASP A 214 16.75 35.06 -2.09
CA ASP A 214 15.66 35.45 -2.97
C ASP A 214 15.98 34.91 -4.38
N PRO A 215 15.18 33.97 -4.92
CA PRO A 215 15.40 33.40 -6.26
C PRO A 215 15.54 34.44 -7.38
N GLU A 216 14.93 35.62 -7.21
CA GLU A 216 14.93 36.69 -8.22
C GLU A 216 16.10 37.67 -8.05
N HIS A 217 16.85 37.58 -6.94
CA HIS A 217 17.98 38.49 -6.68
C HIS A 217 19.20 38.13 -7.56
N PRO A 218 19.82 39.09 -8.25
CA PRO A 218 20.87 38.82 -9.25
C PRO A 218 22.14 38.19 -8.66
N GLU A 219 22.41 38.41 -7.39
CA GLU A 219 23.56 37.83 -6.68
C GLU A 219 23.25 36.50 -5.96
N THR A 220 22.01 35.99 -6.05
CA THR A 220 21.65 34.70 -5.45
C THR A 220 22.42 33.57 -6.13
N VAL A 221 22.97 32.68 -5.31
CA VAL A 221 23.62 31.46 -5.80
C VAL A 221 22.57 30.39 -6.04
N ARG A 222 22.52 29.85 -7.26
CA ARG A 222 21.61 28.75 -7.63
C ARG A 222 22.42 27.51 -7.99
N ILE A 223 22.17 26.41 -7.29
CA ILE A 223 22.78 25.11 -7.58
C ILE A 223 21.75 24.24 -8.28
N THR A 224 22.13 23.65 -9.42
CA THR A 224 21.25 22.83 -10.25
C THR A 224 21.93 21.52 -10.66
N TYR A 225 21.12 20.56 -11.11
CA TYR A 225 21.58 19.35 -11.78
C TYR A 225 20.80 19.11 -13.07
N VAL A 226 21.43 18.42 -14.02
CA VAL A 226 20.83 18.08 -15.32
C VAL A 226 20.50 16.60 -15.34
N TRP A 227 19.23 16.26 -15.50
CA TRP A 227 18.75 14.89 -15.59
C TRP A 227 17.74 14.77 -16.73
N GLU A 228 17.90 13.76 -17.58
CA GLU A 228 17.09 13.57 -18.80
C GLU A 228 17.07 14.81 -19.71
N GLY A 229 18.20 15.52 -19.80
CA GLY A 229 18.33 16.75 -20.60
C GLY A 229 17.59 17.97 -20.04
N LYS A 230 16.95 17.85 -18.87
CA LYS A 230 16.29 18.95 -18.15
C LYS A 230 17.12 19.39 -16.96
N GLU A 231 17.13 20.69 -16.72
CA GLU A 231 17.81 21.28 -15.57
C GLU A 231 16.83 21.46 -14.40
N TYR A 232 17.25 21.00 -13.22
CA TYR A 232 16.46 21.04 -12.00
C TYR A 232 17.22 21.79 -10.92
N VAL A 233 16.53 22.67 -10.22
CA VAL A 233 17.11 23.42 -9.10
C VAL A 233 17.15 22.54 -7.86
N ASP A 234 18.31 22.44 -7.23
CA ASP A 234 18.47 21.81 -5.91
C ASP A 234 18.35 22.87 -4.80
N LEU A 235 19.00 24.02 -4.98
CA LEU A 235 19.19 24.99 -3.91
C LEU A 235 19.33 26.44 -4.39
N TYR A 236 18.72 27.36 -3.63
CA TYR A 236 18.99 28.80 -3.65
C TYR A 236 19.69 29.23 -2.36
N ALA A 237 20.81 29.93 -2.50
CA ALA A 237 21.65 30.45 -1.43
C ALA A 237 21.75 31.99 -1.49
N PRO A 238 21.81 32.69 -0.34
CA PRO A 238 21.84 34.14 -0.31
C PRO A 238 23.10 34.72 -0.98
N PRO A 239 23.07 36.00 -1.39
CA PRO A 239 24.24 36.71 -1.91
C PRO A 239 25.47 36.58 -1.03
N GLY A 240 26.64 36.43 -1.65
CA GLY A 240 27.92 36.27 -0.95
C GLY A 240 28.23 34.85 -0.44
N THR A 241 27.31 33.89 -0.61
CA THR A 241 27.55 32.48 -0.26
C THR A 241 28.60 31.86 -1.20
N ALA A 242 29.57 31.12 -0.64
CA ALA A 242 30.50 30.30 -1.42
C ALA A 242 29.77 29.11 -2.04
N TRP A 243 29.90 28.92 -3.35
CA TRP A 243 29.11 27.95 -4.12
C TRP A 243 29.78 26.57 -4.19
N GLU A 244 31.11 26.51 -4.09
CA GLU A 244 31.91 25.31 -4.20
C GLU A 244 31.48 24.22 -3.21
N PRO A 245 31.31 24.51 -1.91
CA PRO A 245 30.88 23.49 -0.93
C PRO A 245 29.46 22.99 -1.18
N LEU A 246 28.59 23.83 -1.75
CA LEU A 246 27.20 23.46 -2.06
C LEU A 246 27.14 22.50 -3.25
N LEU A 247 28.00 22.72 -4.23
CA LEU A 247 28.12 21.88 -5.42
C LEU A 247 28.78 20.53 -5.06
N ASP A 248 29.79 20.52 -4.19
CA ASP A 248 30.39 19.30 -3.63
C ASP A 248 29.36 18.47 -2.83
N ARG A 249 28.58 19.14 -1.97
CA ARG A 249 27.47 18.50 -1.23
C ARG A 249 26.48 17.84 -2.18
N LEU A 250 26.03 18.57 -3.21
CA LEU A 250 25.10 18.03 -4.20
C LEU A 250 25.71 16.80 -4.89
N GLN A 251 26.96 16.89 -5.36
CA GLN A 251 27.64 15.77 -6.01
C GLN A 251 27.69 14.51 -5.14
N GLY A 252 27.94 14.66 -3.83
CA GLY A 252 27.98 13.53 -2.89
C GLY A 252 26.61 12.96 -2.51
N ALA A 253 25.56 13.79 -2.54
CA ALA A 253 24.20 13.39 -2.16
C ALA A 253 23.33 12.92 -3.35
N LEU A 254 23.76 13.17 -4.58
CA LEU A 254 22.97 12.92 -5.78
C LEU A 254 22.73 11.42 -6.00
N ASN A 255 21.46 11.02 -6.00
CA ASN A 255 21.00 9.64 -6.22
C ASN A 255 20.23 9.46 -7.55
N VAL A 256 20.24 10.49 -8.39
CA VAL A 256 19.72 10.47 -9.77
C VAL A 256 20.86 10.31 -10.77
N PRO A 257 20.63 9.69 -11.94
CA PRO A 257 21.62 9.60 -13.02
C PRO A 257 21.76 10.93 -13.77
N ALA A 258 22.12 11.99 -13.05
CA ALA A 258 22.36 13.30 -13.65
C ALA A 258 23.61 13.28 -14.54
N THR A 259 23.57 14.06 -15.61
CA THR A 259 24.68 14.22 -16.55
C THR A 259 25.59 15.39 -16.20
N ALA A 260 25.10 16.36 -15.42
CA ALA A 260 25.87 17.51 -14.97
C ALA A 260 25.31 18.09 -13.68
N ILE A 261 26.16 18.83 -12.96
CA ILE A 261 25.77 19.75 -11.90
C ILE A 261 26.34 21.14 -12.21
N ARG A 262 25.60 22.19 -11.86
CA ARG A 262 25.95 23.57 -12.21
C ARG A 262 25.72 24.51 -11.05
N ALA A 263 26.57 25.54 -10.97
CA ALA A 263 26.40 26.66 -10.06
C ALA A 263 26.23 27.95 -10.87
N TYR A 264 25.25 28.75 -10.49
CA TYR A 264 24.97 30.06 -11.07
C TYR A 264 25.00 31.15 -10.01
N ARG A 265 25.28 32.37 -10.44
CA ARG A 265 24.95 33.60 -9.71
C ARG A 265 24.00 34.43 -10.56
N GLY A 266 22.76 34.55 -10.13
CA GLY A 266 21.68 35.04 -10.98
C GLY A 266 21.58 34.19 -12.26
N GLN A 267 21.82 34.80 -13.42
CA GLN A 267 21.83 34.11 -14.72
C GLN A 267 23.22 33.67 -15.18
N THR A 268 24.28 34.10 -14.50
CA THR A 268 25.66 33.83 -14.89
C THR A 268 26.09 32.45 -14.40
N LEU A 269 26.52 31.58 -15.30
CA LEU A 269 27.12 30.29 -14.95
C LEU A 269 28.50 30.50 -14.32
N LEU A 270 28.68 30.04 -13.08
CA LEU A 270 29.96 30.08 -12.37
C LEU A 270 30.79 28.82 -12.62
N SER A 271 30.12 27.65 -12.63
CA SER A 271 30.79 26.36 -12.79
C SER A 271 29.83 25.29 -13.32
N GLU A 272 30.37 24.40 -14.14
CA GLU A 272 29.71 23.16 -14.58
C GLU A 272 30.65 21.99 -14.32
N ARG A 273 30.11 20.90 -13.75
CA ARG A 273 30.81 19.63 -13.64
C ARG A 273 30.01 18.56 -14.35
N LEU A 274 30.60 17.98 -15.39
CA LEU A 274 30.03 16.83 -16.07
C LEU A 274 30.16 15.60 -15.17
N LEU A 275 29.05 14.90 -14.99
CA LEU A 275 29.01 13.67 -14.24
C LEU A 275 29.04 12.52 -15.24
N ASN A 276 30.03 11.64 -15.09
CA ASN A 276 29.97 10.34 -15.75
C ASN A 276 28.81 9.60 -15.10
N ALA A 277 27.74 9.33 -15.86
CA ALA A 277 26.64 8.51 -15.40
C ALA A 277 27.24 7.24 -14.80
N ARG A 278 27.10 7.04 -13.47
CA ARG A 278 27.47 5.78 -12.85
C ARG A 278 26.61 4.73 -13.55
N ARG A 279 27.21 3.95 -14.46
CA ARG A 279 26.62 2.69 -14.90
C ARG A 279 26.48 1.89 -13.61
N SER A 280 25.25 1.72 -13.17
CA SER A 280 24.91 0.76 -12.12
C SER A 280 25.27 -0.62 -12.66
N GLU A 281 26.47 -1.09 -12.32
CA GLU A 281 26.82 -2.51 -12.34
C GLU A 281 25.97 -3.27 -11.32
#